data_AF-A0A962MI39-F1
#
_entry.id   AF-A0A962MI39-F1
#
_cell.length_a   1.000
_cell.length_b   1.000
_cell.length_c   1.000
_cell.angle_alpha   90.00
_cell.angle_beta   90.00
_cell.angle_gamma   90.00
#
_symmetry.space_group_name_H-M   'P 1'
#
loop_
_entity.id
_entity.type
_entity.pdbx_description
1 polymer ?
#
loop_
_entity_poly.entity_id
_entity_poly.type
_entity_poly.pdbx_seq_one_letter_code
_entity_poly.pdbx_strand_id
1 'polypeptide(L)'
;TGTVKLTEQMAVERYSHVMHIVSNVIGELQPGLTAIDVLRATHPAGTVSGAPKIRAMEIIDELEPVKRGIYSGAVGYLSWSGNMDTAIAIRTAVIKDNVLHIQAGGGIVADSVPATEWEETLNKRRAMFRAVALAEKGLQV
;
A
#
# COMPACT_ATOMS: atom_id res chain seq x y z
N THR A 1 24.06 9.37 12.42
CA THR A 1 22.72 9.47 13.05
C THR A 1 22.28 10.94 12.98
N GLY A 2 21.00 11.24 13.13
CA GLY A 2 20.49 12.63 13.11
C GLY A 2 20.09 13.19 11.73
N THR A 3 20.13 12.39 10.67
CA THR A 3 19.76 12.82 9.31
C THR A 3 18.27 12.60 8.99
N VAL A 4 17.57 11.76 9.76
CA VAL A 4 16.15 11.46 9.57
C VAL A 4 15.31 12.63 10.06
N LYS A 5 14.49 13.19 9.17
CA LYS A 5 13.67 14.38 9.42
C LYS A 5 12.29 14.22 8.80
N LEU A 6 11.29 14.74 9.52
CA LEU A 6 9.93 14.92 9.04
C LEU A 6 9.88 16.26 8.29
N THR A 7 9.73 16.22 6.96
CA THR A 7 9.73 17.43 6.12
C THR A 7 8.35 18.01 5.89
N GLU A 8 7.34 17.13 5.89
CA GLU A 8 5.93 17.53 5.84
C GLU A 8 5.17 16.70 6.85
N GLN A 9 4.28 17.35 7.61
CA GLN A 9 3.55 16.73 8.71
C GLN A 9 2.07 16.95 8.54
N MET A 10 1.31 15.85 8.46
CA MET A 10 -0.16 15.83 8.42
C MET A 10 -0.76 16.73 7.32
N ALA A 11 -0.09 16.82 6.18
CA ALA A 11 -0.58 17.53 5.01
C ALA A 11 -1.78 16.81 4.40
N VAL A 12 -2.75 17.55 3.86
CA VAL A 12 -3.91 16.98 3.17
C VAL A 12 -3.62 16.87 1.68
N GLU A 13 -3.54 15.65 1.17
CA GLU A 13 -3.47 15.37 -0.26
C GLU A 13 -4.84 15.00 -0.81
N ARG A 14 -5.21 15.57 -1.97
CA ARG A 14 -6.50 15.34 -2.62
C ARG A 14 -6.33 14.52 -3.89
N TYR A 15 -7.03 13.40 -3.96
CA TYR A 15 -7.15 12.53 -5.14
C TYR A 15 -8.57 12.60 -5.70
N SER A 16 -8.83 11.92 -6.83
CA SER A 16 -10.09 12.04 -7.58
C SER A 16 -11.36 11.75 -6.76
N HIS A 17 -11.28 10.88 -5.75
CA HIS A 17 -12.46 10.46 -4.96
C HIS A 17 -12.20 10.40 -3.45
N VAL A 18 -10.96 10.66 -3.00
CA VAL A 18 -10.56 10.54 -1.59
C VAL A 18 -9.50 11.60 -1.26
N MET A 19 -9.35 11.93 0.01
CA MET A 19 -8.24 12.72 0.53
C MET A 19 -7.49 11.93 1.59
N HIS A 20 -6.17 12.09 1.66
CA HIS A 20 -5.32 11.43 2.65
C HIS A 20 -4.58 12.46 3.49
N ILE A 21 -4.39 12.15 4.77
CA ILE A 21 -3.42 12.84 5.62
C ILE A 21 -2.07 12.18 5.41
N VAL A 22 -1.10 12.93 4.92
CA VAL A 22 0.23 12.44 4.53
C VAL A 22 1.31 13.17 5.31
N SER A 23 2.35 12.45 5.65
CA SER A 23 3.55 12.96 6.29
C SER A 23 4.75 12.43 5.53
N ASN A 24 5.72 13.29 5.23
CA ASN A 24 6.92 12.93 4.48
C ASN A 24 8.14 12.83 5.41
N VAL A 25 8.82 11.69 5.37
CA VAL A 25 10.03 11.41 6.15
C VAL A 25 11.19 11.16 5.19
N ILE A 26 12.25 11.95 5.33
CA ILE A 26 13.48 11.78 4.53
C ILE A 26 14.69 11.58 5.44
N GLY A 27 15.73 10.95 4.91
CA GLY A 27 17.00 10.79 5.61
C GLY A 27 18.12 10.44 4.65
N GLU A 28 19.36 10.67 5.09
CA GLU A 28 20.54 10.28 4.33
C GLU A 28 20.90 8.83 4.65
N LEU A 29 21.13 8.04 3.60
CA LEU A 29 21.52 6.65 3.71
C LEU A 29 22.92 6.53 4.32
N GLN A 30 23.12 5.56 5.19
CA GLN A 30 24.44 5.34 5.80
C GLN A 30 25.45 4.86 4.74
N PRO A 31 26.73 5.23 4.86
CA PRO A 31 27.77 4.73 3.95
C PRO A 31 27.80 3.20 3.89
N GLY A 32 27.93 2.65 2.69
CA GLY A 32 27.97 1.20 2.45
C GLY A 32 26.60 0.51 2.39
N LEU A 33 25.50 1.22 2.65
CA LEU A 33 24.15 0.71 2.41
C LEU A 33 23.64 1.15 1.03
N THR A 34 22.66 0.40 0.53
CA THR A 34 22.04 0.62 -0.77
C THR A 34 20.53 0.81 -0.65
N ALA A 35 19.87 1.24 -1.74
CA ALA A 35 18.41 1.40 -1.75
C ALA A 35 17.67 0.09 -1.40
N ILE A 36 18.21 -1.08 -1.74
CA ILE A 36 17.59 -2.36 -1.40
C ILE A 36 17.66 -2.66 0.10
N ASP A 37 18.70 -2.19 0.82
CA ASP A 37 18.77 -2.30 2.28
C ASP A 37 17.65 -1.48 2.94
N VAL A 38 17.33 -0.30 2.38
CA VAL A 38 16.21 0.54 2.82
C VAL A 38 14.88 -0.17 2.60
N LEU A 39 14.68 -0.77 1.42
CA LEU A 39 13.47 -1.54 1.16
C LEU A 39 13.33 -2.69 2.16
N ARG A 40 14.39 -3.49 2.36
CA ARG A 40 14.38 -4.61 3.33
C ARG A 40 14.04 -4.15 4.75
N ALA A 41 14.58 -3.01 5.19
CA ALA A 41 14.34 -2.49 6.54
C ALA A 41 12.93 -1.92 6.72
N THR A 42 12.35 -1.34 5.67
CA THR A 42 11.05 -0.65 5.76
C THR A 42 9.87 -1.50 5.30
N HIS A 43 10.10 -2.60 4.59
CA HIS A 43 9.06 -3.49 4.08
C HIS A 43 8.49 -4.45 5.15
N PRO A 44 7.19 -4.79 5.09
CA PRO A 44 6.13 -4.10 4.36
C PRO A 44 5.80 -2.75 5.01
N ALA A 45 5.11 -1.89 4.24
CA ALA A 45 4.75 -0.56 4.72
C ALA A 45 3.82 -0.61 5.93
N GLY A 46 4.07 0.26 6.91
CA GLY A 46 3.32 0.31 8.18
C GLY A 46 1.81 0.55 7.98
N THR A 47 1.43 1.29 6.93
CA THR A 47 0.04 1.62 6.58
C THR A 47 -0.79 0.40 6.14
N VAL A 48 -0.16 -0.70 5.76
CA VAL A 48 -0.83 -1.93 5.30
C VAL A 48 -0.54 -3.13 6.19
N SER A 49 0.32 -2.97 7.20
CA SER A 49 0.55 -3.97 8.25
C SER A 49 -0.10 -3.57 9.57
N GLY A 50 0.23 -2.40 10.12
CA GLY A 50 -0.10 -1.98 11.48
C GLY A 50 1.13 -1.75 12.38
N ALA A 51 0.87 -1.48 13.66
CA ALA A 51 1.87 -1.16 14.66
C ALA A 51 1.54 -1.82 16.02
N PRO A 52 2.50 -2.47 16.72
CA PRO A 52 3.87 -2.79 16.28
C PRO A 52 3.90 -3.74 15.06
N LYS A 53 4.79 -3.47 14.08
CA LYS A 53 4.74 -4.10 12.74
C LYS A 53 4.71 -5.62 12.78
N ILE A 54 5.64 -6.23 13.52
CA ILE A 54 5.78 -7.71 13.59
C ILE A 54 4.51 -8.32 14.15
N ARG A 55 4.02 -7.83 15.30
CA ARG A 55 2.81 -8.37 15.92
C ARG A 55 1.57 -8.18 15.05
N ALA A 56 1.45 -7.04 14.37
CA ALA A 56 0.35 -6.82 13.44
C ALA A 56 0.37 -7.80 12.26
N MET A 57 1.55 -8.11 11.71
CA MET A 57 1.70 -9.11 10.66
C MET A 57 1.36 -10.54 11.13
N GLU A 58 1.72 -10.91 12.36
CA GLU A 58 1.31 -12.20 12.94
C GLU A 58 -0.20 -12.31 13.03
N ILE A 59 -0.89 -11.28 13.56
CA ILE A 59 -2.36 -11.27 13.63
C ILE A 59 -2.99 -11.34 12.24
N ILE A 60 -2.43 -10.64 11.25
CA ILE A 60 -2.88 -10.73 9.86
C ILE A 60 -2.75 -12.16 9.33
N ASP A 61 -1.62 -12.84 9.58
CA ASP A 61 -1.39 -14.22 9.16
C ASP A 61 -2.31 -15.22 9.88
N GLU A 62 -2.63 -14.97 11.16
CA GLU A 62 -3.59 -15.74 11.94
C GLU A 62 -5.04 -15.62 11.39
N LEU A 63 -5.40 -14.45 10.85
CA LEU A 63 -6.79 -14.13 10.45
C LEU A 63 -7.06 -14.27 8.95
N GLU A 64 -6.08 -14.00 8.08
CA GLU A 64 -6.30 -14.05 6.64
C GLU A 64 -6.21 -15.49 6.12
N PRO A 65 -7.23 -15.98 5.37
CA PRO A 65 -7.27 -17.38 4.94
C PRO A 65 -6.29 -17.69 3.79
N VAL A 66 -5.63 -16.67 3.23
CA VAL A 66 -4.75 -16.78 2.07
C VAL A 66 -3.58 -15.83 2.21
N LYS A 67 -2.45 -16.18 1.60
CA LYS A 67 -1.29 -15.29 1.49
C LYS A 67 -1.65 -14.08 0.63
N ARG A 68 -1.17 -12.88 1.03
CA ARG A 68 -1.41 -11.62 0.31
C ARG A 68 -0.77 -11.53 -1.08
N GLY A 69 0.31 -12.29 -1.32
CA GLY A 69 1.01 -12.27 -2.61
C GLY A 69 1.48 -10.86 -2.98
N ILE A 70 0.96 -10.32 -4.10
CA ILE A 70 1.32 -8.97 -4.57
C ILE A 70 0.69 -7.89 -3.66
N TYR A 71 -0.47 -8.12 -3.07
CA TYR A 71 -1.15 -7.11 -2.25
C TYR A 71 -0.32 -6.69 -1.06
N SER A 72 -0.22 -5.38 -0.80
CA SER A 72 0.66 -4.79 0.23
C SER A 72 2.16 -4.97 -0.02
N GLY A 73 2.54 -5.54 -1.17
CA GLY A 73 3.91 -5.63 -1.66
C GLY A 73 4.48 -4.29 -2.12
N ALA A 74 5.67 -4.31 -2.72
CA ALA A 74 6.28 -3.15 -3.36
C ALA A 74 6.39 -3.38 -4.88
N VAL A 75 5.95 -2.41 -5.68
CA VAL A 75 6.03 -2.45 -7.15
C VAL A 75 6.73 -1.18 -7.62
N GLY A 76 7.76 -1.33 -8.45
CA GLY A 76 8.56 -0.19 -8.88
C GLY A 76 9.81 -0.62 -9.63
N TYR A 77 10.87 0.20 -9.58
CA TYR A 77 12.12 -0.06 -10.28
C TYR A 77 13.34 0.11 -9.36
N LEU A 78 14.41 -0.58 -9.74
CA LEU A 78 15.77 -0.36 -9.25
C LEU A 78 16.67 -0.11 -10.46
N SER A 79 17.43 0.96 -10.43
CA SER A 79 18.30 1.38 -11.53
C SER A 79 19.77 1.04 -11.27
N TRP A 80 20.55 0.90 -12.34
CA TRP A 80 22.00 0.71 -12.26
C TRP A 80 22.74 1.88 -11.63
N SER A 81 22.15 3.08 -11.61
CA SER A 81 22.69 4.26 -10.93
C SER A 81 22.42 4.25 -9.42
N GLY A 82 21.77 3.21 -8.88
CA GLY A 82 21.47 3.06 -7.46
C GLY A 82 20.14 3.70 -7.01
N ASN A 83 19.42 4.37 -7.91
CA ASN A 83 18.10 4.94 -7.61
C ASN A 83 17.04 3.84 -7.59
N MET A 84 16.08 3.97 -6.67
CA MET A 84 14.94 3.08 -6.53
C MET A 84 13.70 3.91 -6.25
N ASP A 85 12.58 3.55 -6.88
CA ASP A 85 11.27 4.09 -6.55
C ASP A 85 10.26 2.96 -6.55
N THR A 86 9.43 2.90 -5.52
CA THR A 86 8.43 1.84 -5.33
C THR A 86 7.15 2.41 -4.75
N ALA A 87 6.02 1.99 -5.33
CA ALA A 87 4.72 2.17 -4.74
C ALA A 87 4.31 0.92 -3.94
N ILE A 88 3.50 1.12 -2.90
CA ILE A 88 2.81 0.01 -2.23
C ILE A 88 1.77 -0.55 -3.20
N ALA A 89 1.74 -1.87 -3.37
CA ALA A 89 0.80 -2.56 -4.23
C ALA A 89 -0.62 -2.62 -3.61
N ILE A 90 -1.25 -1.46 -3.57
CA ILE A 90 -2.66 -1.25 -3.24
C ILE A 90 -3.39 -0.73 -4.48
N ARG A 91 -4.72 -0.85 -4.51
CA ARG A 91 -5.53 -0.51 -5.71
C ARG A 91 -4.98 -1.20 -6.97
N THR A 92 -4.46 -2.41 -6.81
CA THR A 92 -3.87 -3.23 -7.85
C THR A 92 -4.78 -4.42 -8.11
N ALA A 93 -4.86 -4.88 -9.36
CA ALA A 93 -5.53 -6.11 -9.72
C ALA A 93 -4.53 -7.09 -10.34
N VAL A 94 -4.65 -8.36 -9.97
CA VAL A 94 -3.82 -9.44 -10.50
C VAL A 94 -4.70 -10.35 -11.33
N ILE A 95 -4.39 -10.49 -12.62
CA ILE A 95 -5.11 -11.40 -13.52
C ILE A 95 -4.30 -12.69 -13.60
N LYS A 96 -4.93 -13.81 -13.25
CA LYS A 96 -4.35 -15.14 -13.39
C LYS A 96 -5.45 -16.12 -13.75
N ASP A 97 -5.20 -17.00 -14.73
CA ASP A 97 -6.14 -18.03 -15.17
C ASP A 97 -7.53 -17.46 -15.53
N ASN A 98 -7.55 -16.31 -16.21
CA ASN A 98 -8.75 -15.52 -16.54
C ASN A 98 -9.59 -15.06 -15.33
N VAL A 99 -9.03 -15.10 -14.12
CA VAL A 99 -9.65 -14.58 -12.90
C VAL A 99 -8.95 -13.30 -12.47
N LEU A 100 -9.74 -12.27 -12.21
CA LEU A 100 -9.28 -10.99 -11.68
C LEU A 100 -9.32 -11.01 -10.15
N HIS A 101 -8.15 -10.93 -9.51
CA HIS A 101 -8.01 -10.84 -8.06
C HIS A 101 -7.83 -9.39 -7.64
N ILE A 102 -8.71 -8.88 -6.79
CA ILE A 102 -8.63 -7.54 -6.19
C ILE A 102 -8.72 -7.68 -4.67
N GLN A 103 -7.69 -7.20 -3.97
CA GLN A 103 -7.66 -7.14 -2.51
C GLN A 103 -7.70 -5.70 -2.02
N ALA A 104 -8.38 -5.48 -0.90
CA ALA A 104 -8.42 -4.22 -0.19
C ALA A 104 -8.62 -4.47 1.30
N GLY A 105 -8.10 -3.57 2.12
CA GLY A 105 -8.26 -3.57 3.57
C GLY A 105 -8.34 -2.15 4.12
N GLY A 106 -8.46 -2.07 5.44
CA GLY A 106 -8.51 -0.83 6.23
C GLY A 106 -7.59 -0.94 7.44
N GLY A 107 -7.25 0.21 8.03
CA GLY A 107 -6.52 0.24 9.30
C GLY A 107 -7.53 0.15 10.44
N ILE A 108 -7.41 -0.88 11.28
CA ILE A 108 -8.29 -1.05 12.44
C ILE A 108 -7.65 -0.40 13.66
N VAL A 109 -8.40 0.48 14.31
CA VAL A 109 -8.02 1.11 15.58
C VAL A 109 -9.08 0.80 16.65
N ALA A 110 -8.81 1.19 17.90
CA ALA A 110 -9.72 0.90 19.01
C ALA A 110 -11.15 1.43 18.80
N ASP A 111 -11.26 2.57 18.11
CA ASP A 111 -12.54 3.25 17.85
C ASP A 111 -13.17 2.85 16.51
N SER A 112 -12.60 1.88 15.79
CA SER A 112 -13.13 1.41 14.51
C SER A 112 -14.50 0.76 14.66
N VAL A 113 -15.41 1.07 13.75
CA VAL A 113 -16.75 0.47 13.69
C VAL A 113 -16.76 -0.60 12.59
N PRO A 114 -16.99 -1.89 12.90
CA PRO A 114 -16.85 -2.98 11.92
C PRO A 114 -17.63 -2.77 10.61
N ALA A 115 -18.84 -2.21 10.70
CA ALA A 115 -19.68 -1.94 9.53
C ALA A 115 -19.07 -0.89 8.59
N THR A 116 -18.49 0.20 9.14
CA THR A 116 -17.91 1.27 8.34
C THR A 116 -16.58 0.84 7.73
N GLU A 117 -15.77 0.05 8.45
CA GLU A 117 -14.53 -0.52 7.92
C GLU A 117 -14.80 -1.47 6.75
N TRP A 118 -15.83 -2.31 6.86
CA TRP A 118 -16.27 -3.15 5.76
C TRP A 118 -16.67 -2.33 4.54
N GLU A 119 -17.48 -1.29 4.73
CA GLU A 119 -17.89 -0.38 3.66
C GLU A 119 -16.68 0.32 3.02
N GLU A 120 -15.69 0.74 3.80
CA GLU A 120 -14.44 1.32 3.31
C GLU A 120 -13.70 0.34 2.37
N THR A 121 -13.60 -0.94 2.72
CA THR A 121 -12.96 -1.94 1.82
C THR A 121 -13.71 -2.09 0.50
N LEU A 122 -15.05 -1.99 0.51
CA LEU A 122 -15.87 -2.04 -0.70
C LEU A 122 -15.66 -0.77 -1.56
N ASN A 123 -15.66 0.40 -0.92
CA ASN A 123 -15.40 1.69 -1.56
C ASN A 123 -13.99 1.72 -2.19
N LYS A 124 -12.99 1.16 -1.52
CA LYS A 124 -11.62 1.04 -2.05
C LYS A 124 -11.55 0.14 -3.30
N ARG A 125 -12.33 -0.94 -3.35
CA ARG A 125 -12.40 -1.84 -4.52
C ARG A 125 -13.22 -1.28 -5.67
N ARG A 126 -14.21 -0.44 -5.39
CA ARG A 126 -15.16 0.11 -6.38
C ARG A 126 -14.48 0.73 -7.60
N ALA A 127 -13.38 1.47 -7.39
CA ALA A 127 -12.64 2.09 -8.49
C ALA A 127 -12.09 1.05 -9.49
N MET A 128 -11.56 -0.07 -9.00
CA MET A 128 -11.04 -1.15 -9.84
C MET A 128 -12.16 -1.88 -10.58
N PHE A 129 -13.25 -2.22 -9.89
CA PHE A 129 -14.41 -2.84 -10.54
C PHE A 129 -15.01 -1.95 -11.63
N ARG A 130 -15.08 -0.63 -11.41
CA ARG A 130 -15.53 0.33 -12.42
C ARG A 130 -14.59 0.35 -13.63
N ALA A 131 -13.28 0.36 -13.41
CA ALA A 131 -12.29 0.32 -14.49
C ALA A 131 -12.42 -0.94 -15.35
N VAL A 132 -12.61 -2.10 -14.70
CA VAL A 132 -12.81 -3.39 -15.40
C VAL A 132 -14.10 -3.39 -16.21
N ALA A 133 -15.22 -2.94 -15.62
CA ALA A 133 -16.51 -2.87 -16.32
C ALA A 133 -16.47 -1.90 -17.52
N LEU A 134 -15.65 -0.85 -17.47
CA LEU A 134 -15.42 0.04 -18.62
C LEU A 134 -14.57 -0.64 -19.69
N ALA A 135 -13.52 -1.36 -19.30
CA ALA A 135 -12.67 -2.10 -20.24
C ALA A 135 -13.45 -3.22 -20.96
N GLU A 136 -14.32 -3.96 -20.26
CA GLU A 136 -15.15 -5.01 -20.84
C GLU A 136 -16.19 -4.50 -21.84
N LYS A 137 -16.72 -3.29 -21.63
CA LYS A 137 -17.68 -2.65 -22.56
C LYS A 137 -17.02 -2.17 -23.86
N GLY A 138 -15.70 -2.27 -23.98
CA GLY A 138 -14.90 -1.70 -25.05
C GLY A 138 -14.63 -0.22 -24.79
N LEU A 139 -13.39 0.20 -25.06
CA LEU A 139 -13.06 1.62 -25.14
C LEU A 139 -13.72 2.16 -26.42
N GLN A 140 -14.76 2.99 -26.30
CA GLN A 140 -15.11 3.90 -27.39
C GLN A 140 -13.97 4.90 -27.50
N VAL A 141 -13.02 4.60 -28.40
CA VAL A 141 -11.95 5.51 -28.81
C VAL A 141 -12.51 6.45 -29.87
#